data_AF-A0A4R8VTR6-F1
#
_entry.id   AF-A0A4R8VTR6-F1
#
_cell.length_a   1.000
_cell.length_b   1.000
_cell.length_c   1.000
_cell.angle_alpha   90.00
_cell.angle_beta   90.00
_cell.angle_gamma   90.00
#
_symmetry.space_group_name_H-M   'P 1'
#
loop_
_entity.id
_entity.type
_entity.pdbx_description
1 polymer ?
#
loop_
_entity_poly.entity_id
_entity_poly.type
_entity_poly.pdbx_seq_one_letter_code
_entity_poly.pdbx_strand_id
1 'polypeptide(L)'
;MLSPCPQEPGDVRSIGEKQDGILRAVFEAAARQPGTPTMGGAAPTVLVHIHVDDLLAGRGAGWIDGINGPLSVKQVEELVCAGGYQPVLFGHQGQVVHLGT
;
A
#
# COMPACT_ATOMS: atom_id res chain seq x y z
N MET A 1 -29.22 -6.03 35.10
CA MET A 1 -28.75 -4.86 34.35
C MET A 1 -27.54 -5.31 33.53
N LEU A 2 -27.63 -5.30 32.19
CA LEU A 2 -26.44 -5.53 31.36
C LEU A 2 -25.55 -4.30 31.47
N SER A 3 -24.30 -4.48 31.90
CA SER A 3 -23.28 -3.45 31.77
C SER A 3 -23.08 -3.10 30.29
N PRO A 4 -22.93 -1.81 29.92
CA PRO A 4 -22.59 -1.45 28.55
C PRO A 4 -21.25 -2.08 28.16
N CYS A 5 -21.13 -2.52 26.91
CA CYS A 5 -19.86 -2.99 26.37
C CYS A 5 -18.81 -1.87 26.49
N PRO A 6 -17.53 -2.22 26.70
CA PRO A 6 -16.45 -1.24 26.67
C PRO A 6 -16.58 -0.39 25.40
N GLN A 7 -16.72 0.93 25.58
CA GLN A 7 -16.78 1.85 24.47
C GLN A 7 -15.43 1.77 23.77
N GLU A 8 -15.38 1.33 22.52
CA GLU A 8 -14.14 1.37 21.74
C GLU A 8 -13.57 2.79 21.82
N PRO A 9 -12.25 2.95 22.06
CA PRO A 9 -11.62 4.25 22.01
C PRO A 9 -12.03 4.97 20.73
N GLY A 10 -12.51 6.21 20.84
CA GLY A 10 -12.95 6.98 19.68
C GLY A 10 -11.83 7.03 18.65
N ASP A 11 -12.17 6.80 17.37
CA ASP A 11 -11.20 6.79 16.28
C ASP A 11 -10.39 8.11 16.26
N VAL A 12 -9.13 8.02 16.68
CA VAL A 12 -8.22 9.17 16.89
C VAL A 12 -7.66 9.73 15.59
N ARG A 13 -7.94 9.10 14.45
CA ARG A 13 -7.50 9.57 13.13
C ARG A 13 -8.09 10.95 12.82
N SER A 14 -7.29 11.77 12.14
CA SER A 14 -7.69 13.04 11.58
C SER A 14 -8.86 12.86 10.60
N ILE A 15 -9.58 13.95 10.31
CA ILE A 15 -10.67 13.91 9.32
C ILE A 15 -10.15 13.48 7.94
N GLY A 16 -8.95 13.93 7.55
CA GLY A 16 -8.33 13.56 6.28
C GLY A 16 -8.06 12.05 6.18
N GLU A 17 -7.46 11.45 7.21
CA GLU A 17 -7.21 10.00 7.26
C GLU A 17 -8.50 9.18 7.24
N LYS A 18 -9.58 9.68 7.86
CA LYS A 18 -10.90 9.04 7.79
C LYS A 18 -11.50 9.11 6.38
N GLN A 19 -11.45 10.28 5.75
CA GLN A 19 -11.94 10.49 4.39
C GLN A 19 -11.18 9.65 3.37
N ASP A 20 -9.86 9.58 3.51
CA ASP A 20 -9.00 8.71 2.69
C ASP A 20 -9.41 7.24 2.84
N GLY A 21 -9.58 6.75 4.07
CA GLY A 21 -10.05 5.40 4.31
C GLY A 21 -11.42 5.10 3.71
N ILE A 22 -12.36 6.05 3.77
CA ILE A 22 -13.68 5.92 3.13
C ILE A 22 -13.53 5.84 1.61
N LEU A 23 -12.74 6.73 1.01
CA LEU A 23 -12.52 6.75 -0.43
C LEU A 23 -11.87 5.45 -0.91
N ARG A 24 -10.86 4.94 -0.19
CA ARG A 24 -10.24 3.65 -0.47
C ARG A 24 -11.26 2.51 -0.41
N ALA A 25 -12.11 2.48 0.61
CA ALA A 25 -13.14 1.45 0.75
C ALA A 25 -14.13 1.45 -0.43
N VAL A 26 -14.50 2.62 -0.96
CA VAL A 26 -15.36 2.73 -2.15
C VAL A 26 -14.68 2.11 -3.37
N PHE A 27 -13.40 2.41 -3.60
CA PHE A 27 -12.65 1.83 -4.72
C PHE A 27 -12.44 0.32 -4.56
N GLU A 28 -12.14 -0.16 -3.36
CA GLU A 28 -12.05 -1.60 -3.09
C GLU A 28 -13.37 -2.33 -3.37
N ALA A 29 -14.49 -1.76 -2.94
CA ALA A 29 -15.81 -2.32 -3.21
C ALA A 29 -16.10 -2.37 -4.71
N ALA A 30 -15.81 -1.29 -5.44
CA ALA A 30 -15.96 -1.24 -6.89
C ALA A 30 -15.05 -2.27 -7.58
N ALA A 31 -13.79 -2.42 -7.15
CA ALA A 31 -12.83 -3.36 -7.73
C ALA A 31 -13.28 -4.83 -7.59
N ARG A 32 -14.04 -5.16 -6.53
CA ARG A 32 -14.57 -6.51 -6.28
C ARG A 32 -15.92 -6.79 -6.97
N GLN A 33 -16.57 -5.78 -7.56
CA GLN A 33 -17.86 -5.94 -8.22
C GLN A 33 -17.73 -6.89 -9.45
N PRO A 34 -18.63 -7.87 -9.65
CA PRO A 34 -18.50 -8.83 -10.75
C PRO A 34 -18.46 -8.23 -12.16
N GLY A 35 -18.97 -7.01 -12.34
CA GLY A 35 -18.95 -6.29 -13.62
C GLY A 35 -17.68 -5.47 -13.87
N THR A 36 -16.75 -5.41 -12.92
CA THR A 36 -15.51 -4.65 -13.08
C THR A 36 -14.53 -5.43 -13.95
N PRO A 37 -13.89 -4.80 -14.97
CA PRO A 37 -12.87 -5.45 -15.78
C PRO A 37 -11.77 -6.06 -14.90
N THR A 38 -11.48 -7.34 -15.10
CA THR A 38 -10.42 -8.04 -14.38
C THR A 38 -9.30 -8.45 -15.33
N MET A 39 -8.07 -8.45 -14.83
CA MET A 39 -6.96 -9.11 -15.50
C MET A 39 -6.90 -10.54 -14.96
N GLY A 40 -7.56 -11.49 -15.66
CA GLY A 40 -7.57 -12.89 -15.26
C GLY A 40 -8.22 -13.18 -13.89
N GLY A 41 -9.22 -12.39 -13.49
CA GLY A 41 -9.91 -12.53 -12.20
C GLY A 41 -9.19 -11.91 -10.99
N ALA A 42 -7.99 -11.35 -11.16
CA ALA A 42 -7.28 -10.62 -10.12
C ALA A 42 -7.65 -9.12 -10.14
N ALA A 43 -7.60 -8.50 -8.97
CA ALA A 43 -7.68 -7.05 -8.85
C ALA A 43 -6.55 -6.38 -9.65
N PRO A 44 -6.75 -5.15 -10.18
CA PRO A 44 -5.68 -4.39 -10.80
C PRO A 44 -4.45 -4.34 -9.89
N THR A 45 -3.30 -4.71 -10.41
CA THR A 45 -2.04 -4.71 -9.67
C THR A 45 -1.20 -3.51 -10.11
N VAL A 46 -0.68 -2.75 -9.14
CA VAL A 46 0.34 -1.73 -9.38
C VAL A 46 1.67 -2.23 -8.84
N LEU A 47 2.75 -2.04 -9.59
CA LEU A 47 4.10 -2.33 -9.13
C LEU A 47 4.71 -1.02 -8.60
N VAL A 48 5.14 -1.05 -7.34
CA VAL A 48 5.81 0.06 -6.69
C VAL A 48 7.21 -0.38 -6.29
N HIS A 49 8.21 0.41 -6.68
CA HIS A 49 9.59 0.19 -6.27
C HIS A 49 10.10 1.37 -5.43
N ILE A 50 10.89 1.05 -4.41
CA ILE A 50 11.60 2.02 -3.56
C ILE A 50 12.98 1.45 -3.25
N HIS A 51 13.99 2.31 -3.14
CA HIS A 51 15.29 1.88 -2.65
C HIS A 51 15.23 1.58 -1.15
N VAL A 52 15.86 0.49 -0.70
CA VAL A 52 15.76 0.06 0.70
C VAL A 52 16.33 1.11 1.67
N ASP A 53 17.41 1.79 1.30
CA ASP A 53 18.01 2.83 2.14
C ASP A 53 17.09 4.04 2.33
N ASP A 54 16.26 4.35 1.32
CA ASP A 54 15.29 5.44 1.37
C ASP A 54 14.12 5.06 2.29
N LEU A 55 13.61 3.83 2.13
CA LEU A 55 12.57 3.29 3.00
C LEU A 55 13.03 3.26 4.47
N LEU A 56 14.21 2.69 4.76
CA LEU A 56 14.74 2.57 6.12
C LEU A 56 15.06 3.92 6.76
N ALA A 57 15.49 4.89 5.96
CA ALA A 57 15.81 6.22 6.46
C ALA A 57 14.59 7.16 6.54
N GLY A 58 13.40 6.74 6.10
CA GLY A 58 12.21 7.59 6.09
C GLY A 58 12.33 8.80 5.16
N ARG A 59 13.17 8.73 4.11
CA ARG A 59 13.46 9.83 3.16
C ARG A 59 13.47 9.31 1.73
N GLY A 60 13.42 10.21 0.75
CA GLY A 60 13.38 9.81 -0.67
C GLY A 60 11.96 9.54 -1.17
N ALA A 61 11.83 8.68 -2.17
CA ALA A 61 10.55 8.44 -2.85
C ALA A 61 10.42 7.02 -3.40
N GLY A 62 9.21 6.49 -3.39
CA GLY A 62 8.82 5.34 -4.18
C GLY A 62 8.29 5.74 -5.55
N TRP A 63 8.22 4.79 -6.48
CA TRP A 63 7.80 5.03 -7.85
C TRP A 63 6.84 3.95 -8.31
N ILE A 64 5.75 4.36 -8.96
CA ILE A 64 4.82 3.44 -9.60
C ILE A 64 5.28 3.22 -11.04
N ASP A 65 5.42 1.96 -11.44
CA ASP A 65 5.82 1.62 -12.80
C ASP A 65 4.81 2.14 -13.82
N GLY A 66 5.28 2.92 -14.79
CA GLY A 66 4.45 3.51 -15.84
C GLY A 66 3.74 4.82 -15.48
N ILE A 67 3.94 5.36 -14.27
CA ILE A 67 3.39 6.66 -13.85
C ILE A 67 4.52 7.61 -13.47
N ASN A 68 4.53 8.81 -14.06
CA ASN A 68 5.45 9.88 -13.68
C ASN A 68 4.90 10.63 -12.46
N GLY A 69 5.11 10.07 -11.27
CA GLY A 69 4.74 10.69 -10.00
C GLY A 69 5.36 9.95 -8.82
N PRO A 70 6.23 10.59 -8.02
CA PRO A 70 6.81 9.94 -6.85
C PRO A 70 5.77 9.75 -5.74
N LEU A 71 5.86 8.63 -5.05
CA LEU A 71 5.18 8.37 -3.79
C LEU A 71 6.06 8.78 -2.62
N SER A 72 5.45 9.38 -1.60
CA SER A 72 6.12 9.59 -0.31
C SER A 72 6.41 8.25 0.37
N VAL A 73 7.42 8.21 1.24
CA VAL A 73 7.77 7.00 2.00
C VAL A 73 6.57 6.47 2.80
N LYS A 74 5.77 7.35 3.42
CA LYS A 74 4.55 6.95 4.12
C LYS A 74 3.53 6.22 3.24
N GLN A 75 3.33 6.68 2.00
CA GLN A 75 2.43 6.01 1.06
C GLN A 75 2.97 4.62 0.70
N VAL A 76 4.29 4.48 0.56
CA VAL A 76 4.91 3.17 0.31
C VAL A 76 4.74 2.24 1.51
N GLU A 77 4.96 2.72 2.73
CA GLU A 77 4.73 1.94 3.97
C GLU A 77 3.29 1.43 4.06
N GLU A 78 2.31 2.27 3.71
CA GLU A 78 0.90 1.87 3.69
C GLU A 78 0.63 0.79 2.64
N LEU A 79 1.19 0.92 1.44
CA LEU A 79 1.08 -0.09 0.38
C LEU A 79 1.72 -1.42 0.80
N VAL A 80 2.87 -1.38 1.45
CA VAL A 80 3.54 -2.57 2.00
C VAL A 80 2.65 -3.27 3.04
N CYS A 81 2.02 -2.50 3.94
CA CYS A 81 1.11 -3.04 4.95
C CYS A 81 -0.15 -3.67 4.34
N ALA A 82 -0.68 -3.07 3.27
CA ALA A 82 -1.93 -3.51 2.64
C ALA A 82 -1.75 -4.65 1.64
N GLY A 83 -0.68 -4.62 0.84
CA GLY A 83 -0.46 -5.50 -0.31
C GLY A 83 0.67 -6.51 -0.15
N GLY A 84 1.44 -6.44 0.96
CA GLY A 84 2.70 -7.16 1.10
C GLY A 84 3.80 -6.56 0.22
N TYR A 85 5.00 -7.15 0.30
CA TYR A 85 6.14 -6.72 -0.51
C TYR A 85 7.08 -7.88 -0.79
N GLN A 86 7.90 -7.70 -1.82
CA GLN A 86 8.91 -8.66 -2.22
C GLN A 86 10.27 -7.94 -2.29
N PRO A 87 11.18 -8.15 -1.33
CA PRO A 87 12.50 -7.55 -1.41
C PRO A 87 13.30 -8.20 -2.54
N VAL A 88 14.01 -7.36 -3.29
CA VAL A 88 14.93 -7.75 -4.36
C VAL A 88 16.28 -7.12 -4.07
N LEU A 89 17.33 -7.93 -3.99
CA LEU A 89 18.69 -7.43 -3.86
C LEU A 89 19.35 -7.40 -5.23
N PHE A 90 19.84 -6.24 -5.62
CA PHE A 90 20.65 -6.07 -6.83
C PHE A 90 22.13 -6.05 -6.46
N GLY A 91 22.93 -6.84 -7.16
CA GLY A 91 24.38 -6.76 -7.09
C GLY A 91 24.91 -5.53 -7.84
N HIS A 92 26.22 -5.27 -7.70
CA HIS A 92 26.86 -4.05 -8.18
C HIS A 92 26.76 -3.80 -9.70
N GLN A 93 26.44 -4.80 -10.51
CA GLN A 93 26.25 -4.68 -11.96
C GLN A 93 24.77 -4.78 -12.36
N GLY A 94 23.84 -4.62 -11.42
CA GLY A 94 22.40 -4.67 -11.66
C GLY A 94 21.81 -6.08 -11.76
N GLN A 95 22.60 -7.11 -11.46
CA GLN A 95 22.11 -8.49 -11.42
C GLN A 95 21.22 -8.71 -10.18
N VAL A 96 20.09 -9.41 -10.34
CA VAL A 96 19.30 -9.87 -9.18
C VAL A 96 20.09 -10.97 -8.49
N VAL A 97 20.55 -10.73 -7.27
CA VAL A 97 21.30 -11.71 -6.46
C VAL A 97 20.42 -12.40 -5.41
N HIS A 98 19.28 -11.80 -5.08
CA HIS A 98 18.31 -12.40 -4.16
C HIS A 98 16.88 -11.94 -4.49
N LEU A 99 15.93 -12.86 -4.39
CA LEU A 99 14.50 -12.64 -4.47
C LEU A 99 13.83 -13.54 -3.41
N GLY A 100 13.22 -12.94 -2.39
CA GLY A 100 12.59 -13.72 -1.33
C GLY A 100 12.80 -13.11 0.05
N THR A 101 12.22 -13.75 1.06
CA THR A 101 12.55 -13.53 2.48
C THR A 101 13.83 -14.26 2.86
#